data_AF-A0A382EPH2-F1
#
_entry.id   AF-A0A382EPH2-F1
#
_cell.length_a   1.000
_cell.length_b   1.000
_cell.length_c   1.000
_cell.angle_alpha   90.00
_cell.angle_beta   90.00
_cell.angle_gamma   90.00
#
_symmetry.space_group_name_H-M   'P 1'
#
loop_
_entity.id
_entity.type
_entity.pdbx_description
1 polymer ?
#
loop_
_entity_poly.entity_id
_entity_poly.type
_entity_poly.pdbx_seq_one_letter_code
_entity_poly.pdbx_strand_id
1 'polypeptide(L)'
;MKYFRIEKNNKPNLIINYADNYAFNITEYSSYMNTIEILTIEASSQKISRTNYINQFIANNKIKKISLNNLLGKNKLLLPFIPEEVWAAGVTYKNSEFERKRESSTPDIYAKVYNAKRPEIFFKSTGNRLVAPGQKIGIRSDSKWNVPEAELAVILINNEIFGYSIGNDMTSREIEGENPL
;
A
#
# COMPACT_ATOMS: atom_id res chain seq x y z
N MET A 1 -9.89 -7.72 -9.03
CA MET A 1 -9.54 -8.61 -7.91
C MET A 1 -8.91 -7.79 -6.81
N LYS A 2 -9.11 -8.16 -5.55
CA LYS A 2 -8.46 -7.57 -4.38
C LYS A 2 -7.51 -8.58 -3.76
N TYR A 3 -6.41 -8.07 -3.19
CA TYR A 3 -5.35 -8.88 -2.61
C TYR A 3 -5.20 -8.46 -1.15
N PHE A 4 -5.22 -9.44 -0.25
CA PHE A 4 -4.98 -9.20 1.18
C PHE A 4 -3.88 -10.15 1.64
N ARG A 5 -3.11 -9.71 2.63
CA ARG A 5 -2.19 -10.60 3.34
C ARG A 5 -2.64 -10.66 4.79
N ILE A 6 -2.71 -11.86 5.33
CA ILE A 6 -3.10 -12.09 6.73
C ILE A 6 -2.05 -12.92 7.45
N GLU A 7 -1.99 -12.80 8.76
CA GLU A 7 -1.26 -13.72 9.61
C GLU A 7 -2.19 -14.85 10.05
N LYS A 8 -1.90 -16.08 9.62
CA LYS A 8 -2.61 -17.29 10.03
C LYS A 8 -1.58 -18.33 10.46
N ASN A 9 -1.74 -18.89 11.67
CA ASN A 9 -0.78 -19.82 12.28
C ASN A 9 0.67 -19.25 12.29
N ASN A 10 0.83 -17.98 12.67
CA ASN A 10 2.11 -17.25 12.69
C ASN A 10 2.84 -17.21 11.34
N LYS A 11 2.13 -17.37 10.22
CA LYS A 11 2.68 -17.29 8.87
C LYS A 11 1.87 -16.34 7.99
N PRO A 12 2.52 -15.60 7.09
CA PRO A 12 1.83 -14.78 6.12
C PRO A 12 1.07 -15.66 5.13
N ASN A 13 -0.17 -15.31 4.84
CA ASN A 13 -1.01 -15.95 3.85
C ASN A 13 -1.56 -14.90 2.89
N LEU A 14 -1.41 -15.14 1.58
CA LEU A 14 -1.95 -14.32 0.51
C LEU A 14 -3.35 -14.79 0.15
N ILE A 15 -4.27 -13.84 0.23
CA ILE A 15 -5.70 -14.03 0.03
C ILE A 15 -6.11 -13.29 -1.23
N ILE A 16 -6.72 -14.03 -2.15
CA ILE A 16 -7.24 -13.49 -3.40
C ILE A 16 -8.75 -13.39 -3.30
N ASN A 17 -9.28 -12.17 -3.38
CA ASN A 17 -10.70 -11.91 -3.44
C ASN A 17 -11.11 -11.57 -4.87
N TYR A 18 -12.00 -12.39 -5.42
CA TYR A 18 -12.70 -12.08 -6.66
C TYR A 18 -13.81 -11.06 -6.39
N ALA A 19 -14.54 -10.62 -7.42
CA ALA A 19 -15.79 -9.90 -7.18
C ALA A 19 -16.68 -10.68 -6.19
N ASP A 20 -17.49 -9.97 -5.41
CA ASP A 20 -18.30 -10.47 -4.27
C ASP A 20 -17.56 -10.68 -2.93
N ASN A 21 -18.24 -11.34 -1.99
CA ASN A 21 -17.83 -11.63 -0.62
C ASN A 21 -17.00 -12.93 -0.47
N TYR A 22 -16.34 -13.39 -1.54
CA TYR A 22 -15.61 -14.67 -1.53
C TYR A 22 -14.13 -14.54 -1.87
N ALA A 23 -13.32 -15.35 -1.21
CA ALA A 23 -11.88 -15.34 -1.33
C ALA A 23 -11.26 -16.74 -1.31
N PHE A 24 -10.01 -16.81 -1.75
CA PHE A 24 -9.19 -18.01 -1.83
C PHE A 24 -7.89 -17.76 -1.07
N ASN A 25 -7.52 -18.67 -0.16
CA ASN A 25 -6.20 -18.67 0.45
C ASN A 25 -5.25 -19.50 -0.41
N ILE A 26 -4.45 -18.85 -1.24
CA ILE A 26 -3.55 -19.55 -2.16
C ILE A 26 -2.29 -20.08 -1.46
N THR A 27 -1.90 -19.46 -0.34
CA THR A 27 -0.72 -19.90 0.43
C THR A 27 -0.91 -21.25 1.11
N GLU A 28 -2.15 -21.64 1.41
CA GLU A 28 -2.47 -22.99 1.91
C GLU A 28 -2.04 -24.11 0.95
N TYR A 29 -1.94 -23.80 -0.34
CA TYR A 29 -1.61 -24.75 -1.41
C TYR A 29 -0.19 -24.55 -1.95
N SER A 30 0.46 -23.43 -1.61
CA SER A 30 1.89 -23.20 -1.83
C SER A 30 2.41 -22.19 -0.83
N SER A 31 3.20 -22.65 0.14
CA SER A 31 3.78 -21.79 1.18
C SER A 31 4.69 -20.67 0.63
N TYR A 32 5.24 -20.90 -0.56
CA TYR A 32 6.01 -19.91 -1.32
C TYR A 32 5.13 -18.76 -1.84
N MET A 33 3.88 -19.04 -2.25
CA MET A 33 2.95 -18.04 -2.78
C MET A 33 2.30 -17.21 -1.65
N ASN A 34 3.06 -16.33 -1.01
CA ASN A 34 2.58 -15.55 0.14
C ASN A 34 2.67 -14.00 -0.01
N THR A 35 3.09 -13.49 -1.16
CA THR A 35 3.11 -12.05 -1.50
C THR A 35 2.64 -11.81 -2.95
N ILE A 36 2.15 -10.60 -3.23
CA ILE A 36 1.75 -10.20 -4.59
C ILE A 36 2.94 -10.12 -5.58
N GLU A 37 4.14 -9.94 -5.06
CA GLU A 37 5.38 -9.89 -5.84
C GLU A 37 5.72 -11.27 -6.42
N ILE A 38 5.75 -12.30 -5.57
CA ILE A 38 5.98 -13.69 -5.99
C ILE A 38 4.93 -14.10 -7.04
N LEU A 39 3.67 -13.79 -6.78
CA LEU A 39 2.59 -14.06 -7.71
C LEU A 39 2.81 -13.39 -9.09
N THR A 40 3.37 -12.18 -9.10
CA THR A 40 3.64 -11.43 -10.33
C THR A 40 4.82 -12.04 -11.09
N ILE A 41 5.91 -12.37 -10.39
CA ILE A 41 7.07 -13.08 -10.95
C ILE A 41 6.65 -14.39 -11.62
N GLU A 42 5.79 -15.16 -10.95
CA GLU A 42 5.36 -16.48 -11.42
C GLU A 42 4.47 -16.39 -12.65
N ALA A 43 3.52 -15.45 -12.68
CA ALA A 43 2.72 -15.18 -13.87
C ALA A 43 3.59 -14.74 -15.06
N SER A 44 4.55 -13.84 -14.83
CA SER A 44 5.49 -13.36 -15.84
C SER A 44 6.40 -14.47 -16.37
N SER A 45 6.88 -15.38 -15.52
CA SER A 45 7.72 -16.52 -15.92
C SER A 45 7.02 -17.46 -16.92
N GLN A 46 5.69 -17.56 -16.79
CA GLN A 46 4.84 -18.36 -17.68
C GLN A 46 4.29 -17.56 -18.86
N LYS A 47 4.63 -16.27 -18.98
CA LYS A 47 4.17 -15.35 -20.03
C LYS A 47 2.64 -15.28 -20.13
N ILE A 48 1.96 -15.36 -18.99
CA ILE A 48 0.50 -15.22 -18.91
C ILE A 48 0.11 -14.06 -17.99
N SER A 49 -1.11 -13.58 -18.14
CA SER A 49 -1.63 -12.56 -17.24
C SER A 49 -1.74 -13.10 -15.81
N ARG A 50 -1.56 -12.22 -14.82
CA ARG A 50 -1.76 -12.55 -13.40
C ARG A 50 -3.13 -13.17 -13.12
N THR A 51 -4.18 -12.64 -13.77
CA THR A 51 -5.54 -13.19 -13.70
C THR A 51 -5.59 -14.63 -14.18
N ASN A 52 -4.97 -14.94 -15.32
CA ASN A 52 -4.94 -16.29 -15.87
C ASN A 52 -4.14 -17.23 -14.97
N TYR A 53 -2.98 -16.79 -14.47
CA TYR A 53 -2.17 -17.55 -13.54
C TYR A 53 -2.95 -17.93 -12.28
N ILE A 54 -3.62 -16.96 -11.64
CA ILE A 54 -4.47 -17.20 -10.45
C ILE A 54 -5.60 -18.19 -10.79
N ASN A 55 -6.32 -17.97 -11.91
CA ASN A 55 -7.43 -18.84 -12.31
C ASN A 55 -6.96 -20.29 -12.49
N GLN A 56 -5.83 -20.50 -13.17
CA GLN A 56 -5.23 -21.81 -13.37
C GLN A 56 -4.77 -22.43 -12.05
N PHE A 57 -4.09 -21.65 -11.19
CA PHE A 57 -3.63 -22.11 -9.89
C PHE A 57 -4.79 -22.57 -9.00
N ILE A 58 -5.88 -21.80 -8.95
CA ILE A 58 -7.10 -22.15 -8.20
C ILE A 58 -7.74 -23.42 -8.77
N ALA A 59 -7.89 -23.52 -10.09
CA ALA A 59 -8.52 -24.66 -10.75
C ALA A 59 -7.72 -25.95 -10.55
N ASN A 60 -6.41 -25.90 -10.78
CA ASN A 60 -5.50 -27.06 -10.69
C ASN A 60 -5.43 -27.62 -9.26
N ASN A 61 -5.42 -26.73 -8.26
CA ASN A 61 -5.36 -27.12 -6.85
C ASN A 61 -6.75 -27.32 -6.21
N LYS A 62 -7.84 -27.10 -6.95
CA LYS A 62 -9.23 -27.17 -6.47
C LYS A 62 -9.43 -26.38 -5.17
N ILE A 63 -8.89 -25.15 -5.14
CA ILE A 63 -8.86 -24.33 -3.92
C ILE A 63 -10.27 -24.00 -3.46
N LYS A 64 -10.54 -24.25 -2.18
CA LYS A 64 -11.86 -24.01 -1.60
C LYS A 64 -12.17 -22.51 -1.58
N LYS A 65 -13.35 -22.15 -2.09
CA LYS A 65 -13.94 -20.82 -1.97
C LYS A 65 -14.42 -20.59 -0.52
N ILE A 66 -14.02 -19.48 0.09
CA ILE A 66 -14.34 -19.13 1.49
C ILE A 66 -14.94 -17.73 1.54
N SER A 67 -15.80 -17.43 2.51
CA SER A 67 -16.26 -16.04 2.74
C SER A 67 -15.09 -15.14 3.14
N LEU A 68 -14.96 -13.98 2.48
CA LEU A 68 -13.92 -12.99 2.75
C LEU A 68 -13.96 -12.52 4.20
N ASN A 69 -15.16 -12.18 4.72
CA ASN A 69 -15.32 -11.69 6.09
C ASN A 69 -14.89 -12.73 7.12
N ASN A 70 -15.20 -14.01 6.89
CA ASN A 70 -14.75 -15.09 7.77
C ASN A 70 -13.23 -15.25 7.77
N LEU A 71 -12.59 -14.94 6.65
CA LEU A 71 -11.17 -15.13 6.45
C LEU A 71 -10.38 -13.93 7.00
N LEU A 72 -10.83 -12.69 6.75
CA LEU A 72 -10.21 -11.49 7.30
C LEU A 72 -10.53 -11.30 8.79
N GLY A 73 -11.79 -11.46 9.21
CA GLY A 73 -12.23 -11.13 10.58
C GLY A 73 -11.63 -12.00 11.68
N LYS A 74 -11.01 -13.15 11.34
CA LYS A 74 -10.32 -14.02 12.29
C LYS A 74 -8.82 -13.78 12.39
N ASN A 75 -8.26 -13.01 11.47
CA ASN A 75 -6.81 -12.95 11.29
C ASN A 75 -6.34 -11.49 11.23
N LYS A 76 -5.13 -11.27 11.72
CA LYS A 76 -4.49 -9.96 11.66
C LYS A 76 -4.11 -9.65 10.21
N LEU A 77 -4.47 -8.45 9.73
CA LEU A 77 -4.03 -7.95 8.44
C LEU A 77 -2.53 -7.62 8.47
N LEU A 78 -1.85 -7.99 7.39
CA LEU A 78 -0.47 -7.66 7.11
C LEU A 78 -0.40 -6.72 5.91
N LEU A 79 0.77 -6.11 5.69
CA LEU A 79 1.04 -5.41 4.44
C LEU A 79 0.92 -6.41 3.27
N PRO A 80 0.27 -6.03 2.15
CA PRO A 80 0.08 -6.93 1.00
C PRO A 80 1.41 -7.42 0.41
N PHE A 81 2.46 -6.61 0.51
CA PHE A 81 3.86 -6.93 0.29
C PHE A 81 4.73 -5.94 1.07
N ILE A 82 6.04 -6.15 1.10
CA ILE A 82 6.99 -5.22 1.72
C ILE A 82 7.79 -4.58 0.58
N PRO A 83 7.50 -3.33 0.19
CA PRO A 83 8.26 -2.65 -0.85
C PRO A 83 9.67 -2.33 -0.37
N GLU A 84 10.63 -2.30 -1.29
CA GLU A 84 11.98 -1.78 -1.02
C GLU A 84 11.91 -0.29 -0.69
N GLU A 85 11.16 0.46 -1.50
CA GLU A 85 11.03 1.91 -1.41
C GLU A 85 9.57 2.35 -1.42
N VAL A 86 9.29 3.42 -0.69
CA VAL A 86 8.02 4.14 -0.70
C VAL A 86 8.32 5.60 -0.96
N TRP A 87 7.73 6.11 -2.03
CA TRP A 87 7.81 7.50 -2.44
C TRP A 87 6.43 8.14 -2.34
N ALA A 88 6.42 9.44 -2.12
CA ALA A 88 5.21 10.24 -2.05
C ALA A 88 5.30 11.45 -2.98
N ALA A 89 4.14 11.95 -3.37
CA ALA A 89 3.98 13.09 -4.26
C ALA A 89 3.09 14.13 -3.58
N GLY A 90 3.71 15.21 -3.11
CA GLY A 90 2.99 16.26 -2.42
C GLY A 90 2.32 17.26 -3.38
N VAL A 91 1.40 18.04 -2.82
CA VAL A 91 0.74 19.17 -3.51
C VAL A 91 0.03 18.74 -4.81
N THR A 92 -0.53 17.54 -4.85
CA THR A 92 -1.16 16.95 -6.05
C THR A 92 -2.63 17.35 -6.23
N TYR A 93 -3.27 17.89 -5.19
CA TYR A 93 -4.64 18.37 -5.22
C TYR A 93 -4.70 19.86 -4.90
N LYS A 94 -5.64 20.57 -5.53
CA LYS A 94 -5.86 22.01 -5.28
C LYS A 94 -6.10 22.34 -3.80
N ASN A 95 -6.84 21.48 -3.09
CA ASN A 95 -7.07 21.66 -1.65
C ASN A 95 -5.80 21.42 -0.83
N SER A 96 -4.90 20.53 -1.27
CA SER A 96 -3.60 20.31 -0.62
C SER A 96 -2.73 21.57 -0.69
N GLU A 97 -2.74 22.28 -1.83
CA GLU A 97 -2.05 23.57 -1.97
C GLU A 97 -2.59 24.61 -0.96
N PHE A 98 -3.91 24.73 -0.84
CA PHE A 98 -4.51 25.70 0.08
C PHE A 98 -4.19 25.43 1.55
N GLU A 99 -4.29 24.18 2.00
CA GLU A 99 -3.98 23.83 3.38
C GLU A 99 -2.48 24.01 3.66
N ARG A 100 -1.58 23.59 2.76
CA ARG A 100 -0.14 23.81 2.96
C ARG A 100 0.26 25.28 3.05
N LYS A 101 -0.45 26.17 2.33
CA LYS A 101 -0.28 27.62 2.50
C LYS A 101 -0.73 28.13 3.87
N ARG A 102 -1.75 27.53 4.47
CA ARG A 102 -2.26 27.92 5.79
C ARG A 102 -1.38 27.40 6.93
N GLU A 103 -0.82 26.22 6.78
CA GLU A 103 -0.06 25.52 7.81
C GLU A 103 1.43 25.91 7.84
N SER A 104 1.94 26.55 6.77
CA SER A 104 3.37 26.84 6.63
C SER A 104 3.74 28.32 6.83
N SER A 105 4.93 28.53 7.38
CA SER A 105 5.61 29.82 7.46
C SER A 105 6.15 30.31 6.10
N THR A 106 6.20 29.44 5.08
CA THR A 106 6.73 29.72 3.73
C THR A 106 5.73 29.34 2.62
N PRO A 107 4.53 29.94 2.59
CA PRO A 107 3.44 29.54 1.69
C PRO A 107 3.78 29.60 0.19
N ASP A 108 4.78 30.40 -0.19
CA ASP A 108 5.17 30.61 -1.59
C ASP A 108 5.81 29.37 -2.23
N ILE A 109 6.47 28.49 -1.47
CA ILE A 109 7.12 27.31 -2.05
C ILE A 109 6.10 26.28 -2.57
N TYR A 110 5.01 26.05 -1.84
CA TYR A 110 3.96 25.11 -2.24
C TYR A 110 3.17 25.60 -3.45
N ALA A 111 2.95 26.92 -3.54
CA ALA A 111 2.36 27.54 -4.73
C ALA A 111 3.26 27.34 -5.97
N LYS A 112 4.58 27.48 -5.80
CA LYS A 112 5.54 27.26 -6.88
C LYS A 112 5.54 25.80 -7.33
N VAL A 113 5.55 24.86 -6.41
CA VAL A 113 5.46 23.43 -6.71
C VAL A 113 4.18 23.10 -7.47
N TYR A 114 3.02 23.57 -6.99
CA TYR A 114 1.73 23.30 -7.63
C TYR A 114 1.67 23.75 -9.09
N ASN A 115 2.27 24.90 -9.40
CA ASN A 115 2.27 25.48 -10.75
C ASN A 115 3.46 25.02 -11.61
N ALA A 116 4.42 24.29 -11.05
CA ALA A 116 5.61 23.84 -11.77
C ALA A 116 5.31 22.60 -12.64
N LYS A 117 6.04 22.48 -13.75
CA LYS A 117 6.00 21.27 -14.59
C LYS A 117 6.61 20.04 -13.88
N ARG A 118 7.59 20.27 -13.00
CA ARG A 118 8.22 19.20 -12.21
C ARG A 118 7.41 19.05 -10.92
N PRO A 119 6.83 17.86 -10.63
CA PRO A 119 6.12 17.63 -9.39
C PRO A 119 7.09 17.51 -8.21
N GLU A 120 6.57 17.73 -7.01
CA GLU A 120 7.25 17.31 -5.79
C GLU A 120 7.20 15.78 -5.67
N ILE A 121 8.37 15.18 -5.45
CA ILE A 121 8.54 13.75 -5.23
C ILE A 121 9.57 13.61 -4.11
N PHE A 122 9.23 12.90 -3.05
CA PHE A 122 10.14 12.67 -1.93
C PHE A 122 10.11 11.21 -1.48
N PHE A 123 11.26 10.76 -0.99
CA PHE A 123 11.39 9.44 -0.39
C PHE A 123 10.69 9.44 0.96
N LYS A 124 9.63 8.64 1.10
CA LYS A 124 8.89 8.56 2.36
C LYS A 124 9.54 7.59 3.32
N SER A 125 9.84 6.38 2.85
CA SER A 125 10.32 5.31 3.73
C SER A 125 10.76 4.06 2.97
N THR A 126 11.50 3.19 3.65
CA THR A 126 11.62 1.76 3.33
C THR A 126 10.41 0.96 3.85
N GLY A 127 10.14 -0.22 3.28
CA GLY A 127 8.98 -1.04 3.64
C GLY A 127 8.93 -1.53 5.10
N ASN A 128 10.08 -1.66 5.78
CA ASN A 128 10.14 -2.10 7.18
C ASN A 128 9.61 -1.09 8.20
N ARG A 129 9.38 0.18 7.82
CA ARG A 129 8.76 1.19 8.69
C ARG A 129 7.27 1.39 8.39
N LEU A 130 6.73 0.69 7.39
CA LEU A 130 5.30 0.68 7.14
C LEU A 130 4.57 -0.14 8.20
N VAL A 131 3.32 0.24 8.47
CA VAL A 131 2.45 -0.46 9.42
C VAL A 131 1.21 -0.95 8.71
N ALA A 132 0.76 -2.16 9.05
CA ALA A 132 -0.43 -2.74 8.43
C ALA A 132 -1.72 -2.06 8.96
N PRO A 133 -2.85 -2.16 8.22
CA PRO A 133 -4.14 -1.65 8.68
C PRO A 133 -4.49 -2.16 10.09
N GLY A 134 -4.92 -1.24 10.96
CA GLY A 134 -5.29 -1.53 12.35
C GLY A 134 -4.10 -1.65 13.32
N GLN A 135 -2.86 -1.47 12.86
CA GLN A 135 -1.69 -1.42 13.74
C GLN A 135 -1.39 0.02 14.20
N LYS A 136 -0.60 0.13 15.28
CA LYS A 136 -0.17 1.42 15.82
C LYS A 136 0.82 2.11 14.86
N ILE A 137 0.54 3.37 14.53
CA ILE A 137 1.48 4.25 13.85
C ILE A 137 2.53 4.80 14.84
N GLY A 138 3.70 5.16 14.33
CA GLY A 138 4.71 5.87 15.11
C GLY A 138 4.47 7.38 15.09
N ILE A 139 4.60 8.02 16.25
CA ILE A 139 4.64 9.48 16.38
C ILE A 139 5.99 9.84 16.97
N ARG A 140 6.66 10.84 16.38
CA ARG A 140 7.95 11.29 16.90
C ARG A 140 7.77 11.94 18.27
N SER A 141 8.69 11.68 19.19
CA SER A 141 8.65 12.25 20.55
C SER A 141 8.87 13.76 20.58
N ASP A 142 9.42 14.34 19.52
CA ASP A 142 9.73 15.76 19.38
C ASP A 142 8.76 16.54 18.48
N SER A 143 7.65 15.91 18.05
CA SER A 143 6.60 16.57 17.27
C SER A 143 5.28 16.61 18.03
N LYS A 144 4.80 17.81 18.32
CA LYS A 144 3.53 18.07 19.03
C LYS A 144 2.34 18.12 18.09
N TRP A 145 2.56 18.31 16.80
CA TRP A 145 1.49 18.32 15.79
C TRP A 145 1.78 17.36 14.65
N ASN A 146 0.91 16.35 14.51
CA ASN A 146 1.06 15.28 13.54
C ASN A 146 -0.29 15.02 12.86
N VAL A 147 -0.28 14.84 11.54
CA VAL A 147 -1.50 14.75 10.72
C VAL A 147 -1.45 13.47 9.88
N PRO A 148 -2.54 12.68 9.83
CA PRO A 148 -2.70 11.64 8.83
C PRO A 148 -3.05 12.25 7.47
N GLU A 149 -2.33 11.86 6.43
CA GLU A 149 -2.64 12.24 5.04
C GLU A 149 -3.21 11.02 4.32
N ALA A 150 -4.51 11.03 4.06
CA ALA A 150 -5.18 9.94 3.35
C ALA A 150 -4.87 10.04 1.85
N GLU A 151 -4.22 9.01 1.29
CA GLU A 151 -3.73 9.03 -0.08
C GLU A 151 -4.11 7.76 -0.86
N LEU A 152 -4.24 7.92 -2.18
CA LEU A 152 -4.25 6.79 -3.10
C LEU A 152 -2.80 6.34 -3.33
N ALA A 153 -2.46 5.15 -2.85
CA ALA A 153 -1.15 4.56 -3.10
C ALA A 153 -1.17 3.78 -4.43
N VAL A 154 -0.15 4.00 -5.26
CA VAL A 154 0.08 3.23 -6.50
C VAL A 154 1.19 2.20 -6.23
N ILE A 155 0.89 0.92 -6.44
CA ILE A 155 1.86 -0.16 -6.28
C ILE A 155 2.54 -0.41 -7.62
N LEU A 156 3.87 -0.26 -7.63
CA LEU A 156 4.69 -0.56 -8.80
C LEU A 156 5.45 -1.88 -8.58
N ILE A 157 5.44 -2.74 -9.61
CA ILE A 157 6.27 -3.94 -9.68
C ILE A 157 6.87 -3.96 -11.08
N ASN A 158 8.20 -4.03 -11.19
CA ASN A 158 8.92 -4.00 -12.47
C ASN A 158 8.54 -2.80 -13.37
N ASN A 159 8.42 -1.60 -12.78
CA ASN A 159 8.00 -0.36 -13.45
C ASN A 159 6.58 -0.37 -14.04
N GLU A 160 5.78 -1.39 -13.74
CA GLU A 160 4.38 -1.46 -14.12
C GLU A 160 3.45 -1.24 -12.92
N ILE A 161 2.30 -0.61 -13.17
CA ILE A 161 1.26 -0.47 -12.14
C ILE A 161 0.67 -1.85 -11.87
N PHE A 162 1.00 -2.43 -10.72
CA PHE A 162 0.38 -3.65 -10.24
C PHE A 162 -1.08 -3.42 -9.86
N GLY A 163 -1.33 -2.32 -9.16
CA GLY A 163 -2.63 -1.94 -8.63
C GLY A 163 -2.55 -0.76 -7.66
N TYR A 164 -3.61 -0.60 -6.86
CA TYR A 164 -3.77 0.53 -5.96
C TYR A 164 -4.06 0.06 -4.54
N SER A 165 -3.73 0.91 -3.57
CA SER A 165 -4.06 0.72 -2.16
C SER A 165 -4.43 2.04 -1.50
N ILE A 166 -4.79 1.98 -0.23
CA ILE A 166 -5.01 3.14 0.62
C ILE A 166 -3.72 3.39 1.40
N GLY A 167 -3.17 4.59 1.30
CA GLY A 167 -2.02 5.06 2.05
C GLY A 167 -2.44 6.02 3.16
N ASN A 168 -1.68 6.00 4.25
CA ASN A 168 -1.68 7.08 5.22
C ASN A 168 -0.25 7.61 5.32
N ASP A 169 0.00 8.75 4.66
CA ASP A 169 1.27 9.44 4.77
C ASP A 169 1.28 10.24 6.10
N MET A 170 1.66 9.56 7.19
CA MET A 170 1.72 10.19 8.52
C MET A 170 2.84 11.23 8.56
N THR A 171 2.47 12.47 8.86
CA THR A 171 3.42 13.58 8.80
C THR A 171 3.46 14.39 10.09
N SER A 172 4.68 14.70 10.54
CA SER A 172 4.97 15.60 11.65
C SER A 172 4.95 17.05 11.17
N ARG A 173 3.75 17.65 11.16
CA ARG A 173 3.48 18.96 10.58
C ARG A 173 4.21 20.11 11.26
N GLU A 174 4.41 20.04 12.58
CA GLU A 174 5.22 21.05 13.29
C GLU A 174 6.62 21.15 12.68
N ILE A 175 7.28 20.00 12.47
CA ILE A 175 8.65 19.93 11.93
C ILE A 175 8.70 20.37 10.45
N GLU A 176 7.76 19.90 9.62
CA GLU A 176 7.68 20.31 8.21
C GLU A 176 7.41 21.81 8.07
N GLY A 177 6.54 22.38 8.92
CA GLY A 177 6.20 23.80 8.88
C GLY A 177 7.31 24.74 9.37
N GLU A 178 8.16 24.24 10.27
CA GLU A 178 9.37 24.95 10.75
C GLU A 178 10.44 25.04 9.66
N ASN A 179 10.71 23.94 8.95
CA ASN A 179 11.67 23.92 7.86
C ASN A 179 11.28 22.86 6.82
N PRO A 180 10.59 23.26 5.74
CA PRO A 180 10.08 22.33 4.74
C PRO A 180 11.21 21.68 3.93
N LEU A 181 10.90 20.49 3.40
CA LEU A 181 11.80 19.67 2.59
C LEU A 181 12.05 20.25 1.18
#